data_AF-A0A2P8D8E4-F1
#
_entry.id   AF-A0A2P8D8E4-F1
#
_cell.length_a   1.000
_cell.length_b   1.000
_cell.length_c   1.000
_cell.angle_alpha   90.00
_cell.angle_beta   90.00
_cell.angle_gamma   90.00
#
_symmetry.space_group_name_H-M   'P 1'
#
loop_
_entity.id
_entity.type
_entity.pdbx_description
1 polymer ?
#
loop_
_entity_poly.entity_id
_entity_poly.type
_entity_poly.pdbx_seq_one_letter_code
_entity_poly.pdbx_strand_id
1 'polypeptide(L)'
;MSLAVQIRSTNWRNLFFFYGTVLAGTYLARKLPNLLNLLLAQFTDIPFSFNYNHGIAVLLLSLLFYRFSRTRRTVSLLGTDKRRSLLFPLVLLVCYTAYGIDNSYGINRHVWAPLLCCLALGYNIMEEFAWRGYLADSLGPLPYWLKSIVSGLLWGCWHLLVFNNFDPYGGFPIFLLFCVVFSFILNFAVQRTRSLWVAACVHAFILQTNIAALVCLALFGVLLLTWNMGSKSAPGIVKQDR
;
A
#
# COMPACT_ATOMS: atom_id res chain seq x y z
N MET A 1 21.65 9.28 -16.78
CA MET A 1 22.48 8.43 -15.89
C MET A 1 22.24 6.97 -16.24
N SER A 2 23.28 6.17 -16.51
CA SER A 2 23.10 4.75 -16.87
C SER A 2 22.53 3.94 -15.71
N LEU A 3 21.88 2.81 -16.02
CA LEU A 3 21.27 1.93 -15.00
C LEU A 3 22.31 1.47 -13.96
N ALA A 4 23.53 1.14 -14.41
CA ALA A 4 24.62 0.75 -13.52
C ALA A 4 24.97 1.83 -12.48
N VAL A 5 24.98 3.10 -12.89
CA VAL A 5 25.23 4.22 -11.96
C VAL A 5 24.06 4.39 -10.99
N GLN A 6 22.81 4.24 -11.45
CA GLN A 6 21.63 4.30 -10.58
C GLN A 6 21.65 3.22 -9.51
N ILE A 7 21.97 1.98 -9.89
CA ILE A 7 22.12 0.85 -8.97
C ILE A 7 23.24 1.13 -7.95
N ARG A 8 24.42 1.57 -8.41
CA ARG A 8 25.55 1.89 -7.50
C ARG A 8 25.26 3.05 -6.55
N SER A 9 24.45 4.02 -6.98
CA SER A 9 24.05 5.17 -6.15
C SER A 9 22.99 4.84 -5.09
N THR A 10 22.33 3.68 -5.20
CA THR A 10 21.28 3.26 -4.28
C THR A 10 21.89 2.77 -2.98
N ASN A 11 21.38 3.22 -1.83
CA ASN A 11 21.87 2.80 -0.51
C ASN A 11 21.30 1.44 -0.11
N TRP A 12 21.84 0.37 -0.71
CA TRP A 12 21.39 -1.02 -0.48
C TRP A 12 21.53 -1.46 0.97
N ARG A 13 22.55 -0.96 1.70
CA ARG A 13 22.74 -1.26 3.12
C ARG A 13 21.57 -0.75 3.97
N ASN A 14 21.16 0.50 3.76
CA ASN A 14 20.01 1.08 4.46
C ASN A 14 18.71 0.36 4.11
N LEU A 15 18.55 -0.03 2.85
CA LEU A 15 17.39 -0.80 2.39
C LEU A 15 17.33 -2.18 3.04
N PHE A 16 18.45 -2.91 3.07
CA PHE A 16 18.53 -4.22 3.72
C PHE A 16 18.24 -4.11 5.22
N PHE A 17 18.79 -3.10 5.89
CA PHE A 17 18.53 -2.85 7.30
C PHE A 17 17.06 -2.49 7.56
N PHE A 18 16.45 -1.66 6.71
CA PHE A 18 15.02 -1.36 6.77
C PHE A 18 14.18 -2.62 6.63
N TYR A 19 14.42 -3.41 5.58
CA TYR A 19 13.63 -4.61 5.30
C TYR A 19 13.80 -5.66 6.40
N GLY A 20 15.03 -5.90 6.89
CA GLY A 20 15.28 -6.79 8.02
C GLY A 20 14.55 -6.35 9.29
N THR A 21 14.55 -5.04 9.58
CA THR A 21 13.80 -4.48 10.73
C THR A 21 12.29 -4.65 10.54
N VAL A 22 11.78 -4.46 9.33
CA VAL A 22 10.36 -4.69 8.99
C VAL A 22 9.98 -6.16 9.21
N LEU A 23 10.80 -7.11 8.76
CA LEU A 23 10.54 -8.54 8.99
C LEU A 23 10.55 -8.89 10.49
N ALA A 24 11.57 -8.44 11.23
CA ALA A 24 11.65 -8.68 12.68
C ALA A 24 10.48 -8.03 13.44
N GLY A 25 10.17 -6.77 13.14
CA GLY A 25 9.05 -6.05 13.74
C GLY A 25 7.70 -6.70 13.43
N THR A 26 7.51 -7.18 12.20
CA THR A 26 6.31 -7.93 11.79
C THR A 26 6.16 -9.22 12.57
N TYR A 27 7.25 -10.01 12.66
CA TYR A 27 7.25 -11.27 13.41
C TYR A 27 6.88 -11.04 14.88
N LEU A 28 7.52 -10.06 15.54
CA LEU A 28 7.26 -9.73 16.94
C LEU A 28 5.84 -9.19 17.14
N ALA A 29 5.37 -8.29 16.27
CA ALA A 29 4.04 -7.68 16.36
C ALA A 29 2.91 -8.72 16.25
N ARG A 30 3.11 -9.78 15.45
CA ARG A 30 2.14 -10.89 15.33
C ARG A 30 2.10 -11.82 16.53
N LYS A 31 3.11 -11.81 17.40
CA LYS A 31 3.09 -12.57 18.67
C LYS A 31 2.30 -11.85 19.76
N LEU A 32 2.03 -10.56 19.59
CA LEU A 32 1.21 -9.78 20.52
C LEU A 32 -0.28 -10.04 20.28
N PRO A 33 -1.13 -9.89 21.33
CA PRO A 33 -2.58 -9.92 21.18
C PRO A 33 -3.06 -8.95 20.09
N ASN A 34 -4.10 -9.32 19.36
CA ASN A 34 -4.66 -8.48 18.29
C ASN A 34 -5.23 -7.19 18.90
N LEU A 35 -4.49 -6.08 18.76
CA LEU A 35 -4.83 -4.81 19.38
C LEU A 35 -6.17 -4.27 18.87
N LEU A 36 -6.43 -4.38 17.57
CA LEU A 36 -7.68 -3.90 16.98
C LEU A 36 -8.86 -4.69 17.56
N ASN A 37 -8.74 -6.02 17.65
CA ASN A 37 -9.79 -6.84 18.26
C ASN A 37 -10.01 -6.50 19.74
N LEU A 38 -8.94 -6.27 20.52
CA LEU A 38 -9.06 -5.88 21.92
C LEU A 38 -9.77 -4.54 22.11
N LEU A 39 -9.53 -3.57 21.22
CA LEU A 39 -10.20 -2.28 21.26
C LEU A 39 -11.67 -2.40 20.83
N LEU A 40 -11.95 -3.11 19.74
CA LEU A 40 -13.31 -3.26 19.23
C LEU A 40 -14.19 -4.12 20.14
N ALA A 41 -13.62 -5.10 20.84
CA ALA A 41 -14.33 -5.91 21.83
C ALA A 41 -14.92 -5.10 23.00
N GLN A 42 -14.50 -3.84 23.19
CA GLN A 42 -15.11 -2.92 24.17
C GLN A 42 -16.44 -2.33 23.69
N PHE A 43 -16.73 -2.41 22.39
CA PHE A 43 -17.88 -1.77 21.76
C PHE A 43 -18.77 -2.75 20.98
N THR A 44 -18.27 -3.93 20.62
CA THR A 44 -18.99 -4.94 19.83
C THR A 44 -18.51 -6.37 20.12
N ASP A 45 -19.42 -7.34 20.06
CA ASP A 45 -19.11 -8.77 20.19
C ASP A 45 -18.59 -9.41 18.89
N ILE A 46 -18.49 -8.63 17.81
CA ILE A 46 -18.04 -9.13 16.51
C ILE A 46 -16.52 -9.35 16.52
N PRO A 47 -16.03 -10.59 16.35
CA PRO A 47 -14.61 -10.88 16.38
C PRO A 47 -13.92 -10.38 15.10
N PHE A 48 -12.91 -9.55 15.25
CA PHE A 48 -12.04 -9.12 14.15
C PHE A 48 -10.76 -9.96 14.15
N SER A 49 -10.75 -11.01 13.31
CA SER A 49 -9.66 -11.99 13.28
C SER A 49 -8.38 -11.49 12.59
N PHE A 50 -8.49 -10.53 11.67
CA PHE A 50 -7.32 -9.98 10.99
C PHE A 50 -6.51 -9.09 11.94
N ASN A 51 -5.23 -9.41 12.12
CA ASN A 51 -4.37 -8.77 13.10
C ASN A 51 -3.68 -7.53 12.50
N TYR A 52 -4.00 -6.33 12.97
CA TYR A 52 -3.44 -5.08 12.42
C TYR A 52 -2.04 -4.74 12.95
N ASN A 53 -1.56 -5.45 13.97
CA ASN A 53 -0.32 -5.09 14.68
C ASN A 53 0.88 -5.00 13.74
N HIS A 54 0.96 -5.88 12.75
CA HIS A 54 2.06 -5.85 11.78
C HIS A 54 1.97 -4.65 10.83
N GLY A 55 0.76 -4.24 10.41
CA GLY A 55 0.57 -3.00 9.68
C GLY A 55 1.04 -1.79 10.49
N ILE A 56 0.64 -1.72 11.78
CA ILE A 56 1.08 -0.66 12.71
C ILE A 56 2.61 -0.66 12.85
N ALA A 57 3.22 -1.83 13.05
CA ALA A 57 4.68 -1.96 13.16
C ALA A 57 5.38 -1.46 11.89
N VAL A 58 4.90 -1.86 10.71
CA VAL A 58 5.44 -1.45 9.41
C VAL A 58 5.32 0.07 9.20
N LEU A 59 4.20 0.69 9.59
CA LEU A 59 4.04 2.14 9.57
C LEU A 59 5.03 2.85 10.51
N LEU A 60 5.09 2.44 11.78
CA LEU A 60 5.97 3.06 12.78
C LEU A 60 7.44 2.95 12.39
N LEU A 61 7.86 1.78 11.90
CA LEU A 61 9.21 1.57 11.38
C LEU A 61 9.48 2.46 10.18
N SER A 62 8.54 2.59 9.25
CA SER A 62 8.70 3.50 8.09
C SER A 62 8.88 4.95 8.51
N LEU A 63 8.09 5.42 9.49
CA LEU A 63 8.22 6.77 10.05
C LEU A 63 9.56 6.96 10.78
N LEU A 64 9.99 5.97 11.56
CA LEU A 64 11.29 5.97 12.23
C LEU A 64 12.43 6.06 11.22
N PHE A 65 12.38 5.25 10.17
CA PHE A 65 13.40 5.25 9.14
C PHE A 65 13.39 6.54 8.32
N TYR A 66 12.24 7.15 8.02
CA TYR A 66 12.21 8.52 7.45
C TYR A 66 12.85 9.57 8.38
N ARG A 67 12.74 9.40 9.70
CA ARG A 67 13.28 10.33 10.69
C ARG A 67 14.80 10.23 10.86
N PHE A 68 15.35 9.03 10.73
CA PHE A 68 16.75 8.73 11.07
C PHE A 68 17.62 8.39 9.85
N SER A 69 17.04 7.95 8.74
CA SER A 69 17.79 7.74 7.51
C SER A 69 17.91 9.04 6.71
N ARG A 70 18.85 9.05 5.75
CA ARG A 70 19.01 10.17 4.81
C ARG A 70 18.03 10.12 3.63
N THR A 71 17.05 9.20 3.65
CA THR A 71 16.06 9.05 2.58
C THR A 71 15.11 10.24 2.60
N ARG A 72 15.06 10.99 1.49
CA ARG A 72 14.12 12.10 1.34
C ARG A 72 12.74 11.58 0.95
N ARG A 73 11.72 12.02 1.66
CA ARG A 73 10.33 11.70 1.36
C ARG A 73 9.88 12.43 0.08
N THR A 74 9.47 11.68 -0.95
CA THR A 74 9.01 12.27 -2.23
C THR A 74 7.51 12.20 -2.45
N VAL A 75 6.80 11.50 -1.56
CA VAL A 75 5.36 11.25 -1.61
C VAL A 75 4.69 11.69 -0.31
N SER A 76 3.50 12.27 -0.40
CA SER A 76 2.72 12.68 0.77
C SER A 76 1.48 11.79 0.92
N LEU A 77 0.72 11.99 2.00
CA LEU A 77 -0.51 11.21 2.19
C LEU A 77 -1.50 11.48 1.04
N LEU A 78 -1.87 12.74 0.83
CA LEU A 78 -2.88 13.13 -0.17
C LEU A 78 -2.30 13.52 -1.54
N GLY A 79 -0.98 13.52 -1.69
CA GLY A 79 -0.28 13.81 -2.94
C GLY A 79 -0.40 15.24 -3.43
N THR A 80 -0.41 15.40 -4.75
CA THR A 80 -0.36 16.69 -5.46
C THR A 80 -1.71 17.41 -5.52
N ASP A 81 -2.81 16.68 -5.70
CA ASP A 81 -4.17 17.21 -5.73
C ASP A 81 -5.03 16.52 -4.67
N LYS A 82 -5.21 17.20 -3.53
CA LYS A 82 -5.95 16.66 -2.39
C LYS A 82 -7.41 16.35 -2.74
N ARG A 83 -8.05 17.18 -3.58
CA ARG A 83 -9.47 17.02 -3.90
C ARG A 83 -9.70 15.80 -4.76
N ARG A 84 -8.86 15.62 -5.79
CA ARG A 84 -8.93 14.43 -6.65
C ARG A 84 -8.55 13.15 -5.89
N SER A 85 -7.59 13.21 -4.97
CA SER A 85 -7.23 12.06 -4.11
C SER A 85 -8.41 11.59 -3.25
N LEU A 86 -9.30 12.49 -2.82
CA LEU A 86 -10.50 12.15 -2.05
C LEU A 86 -11.61 11.47 -2.88
N LEU A 87 -11.52 11.47 -4.21
CA LEU A 87 -12.46 10.73 -5.07
C LEU A 87 -12.23 9.22 -5.01
N PHE A 88 -11.01 8.77 -4.74
CA PHE A 88 -10.68 7.35 -4.66
C PHE A 88 -11.41 6.60 -3.52
N PRO A 89 -11.38 7.07 -2.25
CA PRO A 89 -12.15 6.42 -1.20
C PRO A 89 -13.66 6.56 -1.44
N LEU A 90 -14.12 7.65 -2.06
CA LEU A 90 -15.55 7.80 -2.41
C LEU A 90 -16.00 6.72 -3.38
N VAL A 91 -15.24 6.49 -4.46
CA VAL A 91 -15.51 5.41 -5.42
C VAL A 91 -15.49 4.05 -4.73
N LEU A 92 -14.47 3.77 -3.90
CA LEU A 92 -14.40 2.51 -3.14
C LEU A 92 -15.65 2.29 -2.30
N LEU A 93 -16.02 3.29 -1.49
CA LEU A 93 -17.15 3.20 -0.57
C LEU A 93 -18.48 3.08 -1.32
N VAL A 94 -18.72 3.88 -2.37
CA VAL A 94 -19.97 3.85 -3.13
C VAL A 94 -20.14 2.51 -3.84
N CYS A 95 -19.11 2.02 -4.55
CA CYS A 95 -19.17 0.76 -5.27
C CYS A 95 -19.46 -0.42 -4.35
N TYR A 96 -18.74 -0.52 -3.23
CA TYR A 96 -18.93 -1.63 -2.28
C TYR A 96 -20.20 -1.50 -1.46
N THR A 97 -20.64 -0.28 -1.11
CA THR A 97 -21.93 -0.06 -0.46
C THR A 97 -23.08 -0.48 -1.38
N ALA A 98 -23.03 -0.09 -2.66
CA ALA A 98 -24.04 -0.47 -3.64
C ALA A 98 -24.09 -1.99 -3.86
N TYR A 99 -22.93 -2.66 -3.92
CA TYR A 99 -22.85 -4.11 -4.06
C TYR A 99 -23.26 -4.86 -2.79
N GLY A 100 -22.85 -4.36 -1.62
CA GLY A 100 -23.01 -5.00 -0.31
C GLY A 100 -22.09 -6.21 -0.12
N ILE A 101 -21.63 -6.42 1.12
CA ILE A 101 -20.79 -7.57 1.50
C ILE A 101 -21.55 -8.40 2.52
N ASP A 102 -21.75 -9.68 2.21
CA ASP A 102 -22.39 -10.62 3.13
C ASP A 102 -21.54 -10.85 4.38
N ASN A 103 -22.21 -11.10 5.49
CA ASN A 103 -21.60 -11.38 6.79
C ASN A 103 -22.45 -12.36 7.58
N SER A 104 -21.81 -13.09 8.50
CA SER A 104 -22.46 -14.06 9.38
C SER A 104 -23.05 -13.44 10.66
N TYR A 105 -22.98 -12.12 10.80
CA TYR A 105 -23.37 -11.39 12.02
C TYR A 105 -24.78 -10.79 11.94
N GLY A 106 -25.53 -11.05 10.86
CA GLY A 106 -26.88 -10.51 10.66
C GLY A 106 -26.92 -9.00 10.37
N ILE A 107 -25.78 -8.36 10.14
CA ILE A 107 -25.72 -6.94 9.78
C ILE A 107 -26.14 -6.79 8.32
N ASN A 108 -26.88 -5.74 8.00
CA ASN A 108 -27.23 -5.41 6.61
C ASN A 108 -25.96 -5.33 5.73
N ARG A 109 -25.92 -6.08 4.63
CA ARG A 109 -24.75 -6.18 3.73
C ARG A 109 -24.25 -4.84 3.18
N HIS A 110 -25.16 -3.88 2.97
CA HIS A 110 -24.82 -2.55 2.43
C HIS A 110 -24.23 -1.63 3.52
N VAL A 111 -24.55 -1.87 4.80
CA VAL A 111 -23.94 -1.18 5.94
C VAL A 111 -22.60 -1.82 6.32
N TRP A 112 -22.51 -3.14 6.21
CA TRP A 112 -21.28 -3.88 6.51
C TRP A 112 -20.14 -3.56 5.55
N ALA A 113 -20.45 -3.39 4.26
CA ALA A 113 -19.46 -3.13 3.23
C ALA A 113 -18.59 -1.88 3.48
N PRO A 114 -19.14 -0.66 3.71
CA PRO A 114 -18.32 0.52 3.95
C PRO A 114 -17.48 0.42 5.22
N LEU A 115 -17.93 -0.29 6.26
CA LEU A 115 -17.13 -0.56 7.45
C LEU A 115 -15.87 -1.36 7.08
N LEU A 116 -16.02 -2.46 6.34
CA LEU A 116 -14.87 -3.26 5.87
C LEU A 116 -13.96 -2.46 4.95
N CYS A 117 -14.50 -1.62 4.06
CA CYS A 117 -13.71 -0.74 3.21
C CYS A 117 -12.87 0.24 4.03
N CYS A 118 -13.44 0.85 5.08
CA CYS A 118 -12.72 1.77 5.97
C CYS A 118 -11.60 1.06 6.73
N LEU A 119 -11.87 -0.14 7.26
CA LEU A 119 -10.89 -0.96 7.94
C LEU A 119 -9.72 -1.32 7.01
N ALA A 120 -10.03 -1.87 5.83
CA ALA A 120 -9.02 -2.23 4.83
C ALA A 120 -8.23 -1.02 4.34
N LEU A 121 -8.89 0.13 4.09
CA LEU A 121 -8.19 1.36 3.75
C LEU A 121 -7.23 1.79 4.86
N GLY A 122 -7.67 1.73 6.11
CA GLY A 122 -6.84 2.03 7.27
C GLY A 122 -5.59 1.17 7.33
N TYR A 123 -5.75 -0.15 7.18
CA TYR A 123 -4.63 -1.10 7.13
C TYR A 123 -3.70 -0.85 5.93
N ASN A 124 -4.26 -0.70 4.73
CA ASN A 124 -3.48 -0.52 3.51
C ASN A 124 -2.70 0.79 3.51
N ILE A 125 -3.21 1.85 4.14
CA ILE A 125 -2.41 3.08 4.35
C ILE A 125 -1.12 2.73 5.10
N MET A 126 -1.20 1.95 6.18
CA MET A 126 -0.03 1.56 6.98
C MET A 126 1.01 0.81 6.16
N GLU A 127 0.56 -0.13 5.33
CA GLU A 127 1.42 -0.86 4.39
C GLU A 127 2.03 0.04 3.32
N GLU A 128 1.23 0.87 2.67
CA GLU A 128 1.71 1.72 1.57
C GLU A 128 2.74 2.76 2.04
N PHE A 129 2.70 3.17 3.31
CA PHE A 129 3.76 3.99 3.90
C PHE A 129 5.14 3.33 3.85
N ALA A 130 5.21 2.00 3.95
CA ALA A 130 6.45 1.25 3.82
C ALA A 130 6.81 0.97 2.37
N TRP A 131 5.91 0.36 1.62
CA TRP A 131 6.24 -0.19 0.31
C TRP A 131 6.32 0.89 -0.77
N ARG A 132 5.33 1.79 -0.82
CA ARG A 132 5.23 2.87 -1.82
C ARG A 132 5.72 4.21 -1.29
N GLY A 133 5.88 4.32 0.02
CA GLY A 133 6.60 5.40 0.68
C GLY A 133 8.08 5.07 0.81
N TYR A 134 8.47 4.60 1.99
CA TYR A 134 9.87 4.57 2.40
C TYR A 134 10.76 3.71 1.50
N LEU A 135 10.31 2.51 1.13
CA LEU A 135 11.06 1.60 0.27
C LEU A 135 11.25 2.20 -1.14
N ALA A 136 10.17 2.69 -1.75
CA ALA A 136 10.21 3.31 -3.07
C ALA A 136 11.09 4.57 -3.13
N ASP A 137 11.10 5.38 -2.06
CA ASP A 137 12.00 6.52 -1.90
C ASP A 137 13.46 6.07 -1.70
N SER A 138 13.69 5.01 -0.92
CA SER A 138 15.03 4.46 -0.64
C SER A 138 15.66 3.78 -1.86
N LEU A 139 14.86 3.28 -2.80
CA LEU A 139 15.29 2.82 -4.12
C LEU A 139 15.73 3.98 -5.04
N GLY A 140 15.61 5.22 -4.58
CA GLY A 140 16.31 6.38 -5.16
C GLY A 140 16.00 6.60 -6.64
N PRO A 141 17.01 6.72 -7.52
CA PRO A 141 16.82 7.08 -8.92
C PRO A 141 16.46 5.89 -9.83
N LEU A 142 16.30 4.68 -9.31
CA LEU A 142 16.02 3.49 -10.13
C LEU A 142 14.76 3.67 -11.01
N PRO A 143 14.73 3.06 -12.20
CA PRO A 143 13.60 3.19 -13.10
C PRO A 143 12.36 2.52 -12.50
N TYR A 144 11.19 3.03 -12.91
CA TYR A 144 9.88 2.56 -12.44
C TYR A 144 9.70 1.04 -12.46
N TRP A 145 10.11 0.37 -13.54
CA TRP A 145 9.96 -1.08 -13.67
C TRP A 145 10.77 -1.84 -12.61
N LEU A 146 12.01 -1.40 -12.34
CA LEU A 146 12.88 -2.06 -11.38
C LEU A 146 12.42 -1.78 -9.95
N LYS A 147 11.95 -0.55 -9.67
CA LYS A 147 11.30 -0.23 -8.40
C LYS A 147 10.08 -1.12 -8.15
N SER A 148 9.27 -1.32 -9.18
CA SER A 148 8.05 -2.13 -9.09
C SER A 148 8.36 -3.59 -8.81
N ILE A 149 9.35 -4.17 -9.51
CA ILE A 149 9.81 -5.55 -9.27
C ILE A 149 10.39 -5.70 -7.86
N VAL A 150 11.35 -4.86 -7.47
CA VAL A 150 11.98 -4.97 -6.15
C VAL A 150 10.95 -4.78 -5.03
N SER A 151 10.11 -3.76 -5.14
CA SER A 151 9.04 -3.53 -4.17
C SER A 151 8.06 -4.70 -4.11
N GLY A 152 7.69 -5.28 -5.25
CA GLY A 152 6.74 -6.39 -5.31
C GLY A 152 7.31 -7.69 -4.75
N LEU A 153 8.60 -7.98 -4.99
CA LEU A 153 9.28 -9.14 -4.42
C LEU A 153 9.41 -9.02 -2.90
N LEU A 154 9.87 -7.87 -2.41
CA LEU A 154 10.03 -7.66 -0.96
C LEU A 154 8.67 -7.66 -0.25
N TRP A 155 7.66 -7.03 -0.83
CA TRP A 155 6.31 -7.05 -0.29
C TRP A 155 5.69 -8.45 -0.32
N GLY A 156 5.83 -9.19 -1.41
CA GLY A 156 5.33 -10.56 -1.53
C GLY A 156 6.01 -11.52 -0.54
N CYS A 157 7.34 -11.44 -0.38
CA CYS A 157 8.07 -12.24 0.60
C CYS A 157 7.72 -11.89 2.05
N TRP A 158 7.45 -10.61 2.36
CA TRP A 158 7.00 -10.19 3.68
C TRP A 158 5.70 -10.90 4.11
N HIS A 159 4.80 -11.22 3.17
CA HIS A 159 3.57 -11.95 3.47
C HIS A 159 3.78 -13.39 3.97
N LEU A 160 4.96 -14.00 3.78
CA LEU A 160 5.30 -15.27 4.43
C LEU A 160 5.22 -15.15 5.97
N LEU A 161 5.42 -13.94 6.50
CA LEU A 161 5.24 -13.63 7.90
C LEU A 161 3.84 -13.13 8.24
N VAL A 162 2.89 -13.03 7.30
CA VAL A 162 1.54 -12.46 7.51
C VAL A 162 0.45 -13.51 7.30
N PHE A 163 0.56 -14.33 6.27
CA PHE A 163 -0.39 -15.40 6.00
C PHE A 163 0.09 -16.73 6.59
N ASN A 164 -0.88 -17.58 6.96
CA ASN A 164 -0.59 -18.90 7.51
C ASN A 164 -0.42 -19.96 6.40
N ASN A 165 -1.10 -19.76 5.27
CA ASN A 165 -0.96 -20.58 4.06
C ASN A 165 -1.29 -19.71 2.83
N PHE A 166 -0.99 -20.24 1.64
CA PHE A 166 -1.20 -19.55 0.37
C PHE A 166 -2.16 -20.31 -0.56
N ASP A 167 -2.81 -21.36 -0.08
CA ASP A 167 -3.70 -22.20 -0.89
C ASP A 167 -4.86 -21.41 -1.53
N PRO A 168 -5.51 -20.46 -0.83
CA PRO A 168 -6.54 -19.60 -1.44
C PRO A 168 -6.04 -18.74 -2.61
N TYR A 169 -4.72 -18.54 -2.71
CA TYR A 169 -4.08 -17.76 -3.77
C TYR A 169 -3.44 -18.65 -4.86
N GLY A 170 -3.61 -19.97 -4.80
CA GLY A 170 -2.96 -20.91 -5.72
C GLY A 170 -1.49 -21.21 -5.36
N GLY A 171 -1.09 -20.95 -4.12
CA GLY A 171 0.26 -21.17 -3.62
C GLY A 171 1.16 -19.93 -3.66
N PHE A 172 2.26 -19.98 -2.91
CA PHE A 172 3.16 -18.83 -2.73
C PHE A 172 3.74 -18.28 -4.06
N PRO A 173 4.16 -19.11 -5.04
CA PRO A 173 4.68 -18.57 -6.31
C PRO A 173 3.66 -17.73 -7.09
N ILE A 174 2.39 -18.15 -7.12
CA ILE A 174 1.32 -17.41 -7.80
C ILE A 174 1.03 -16.11 -7.06
N PHE A 175 0.95 -16.17 -5.72
CA PHE A 175 0.80 -15.00 -4.89
C PHE A 175 1.95 -13.99 -5.04
N LEU A 176 3.20 -14.47 -5.13
CA LEU A 176 4.38 -13.63 -5.33
C LEU A 176 4.34 -12.95 -6.71
N LEU A 177 3.97 -13.68 -7.76
CA LEU A 177 3.77 -13.12 -9.09
C LEU A 177 2.69 -12.03 -9.07
N PHE A 178 1.56 -12.30 -8.40
CA PHE A 178 0.50 -11.31 -8.18
C PHE A 178 1.03 -10.05 -7.48
N CYS A 179 1.81 -10.19 -6.40
CA CYS A 179 2.41 -9.05 -5.70
C CYS A 179 3.33 -8.22 -6.61
N VAL A 180 4.13 -8.89 -7.46
CA VAL A 180 4.99 -8.20 -8.43
C VAL A 180 4.16 -7.42 -9.44
N VAL A 181 3.17 -8.05 -10.08
CA VAL A 181 2.29 -7.39 -11.06
C VAL A 181 1.52 -6.24 -10.42
N PHE A 182 0.93 -6.47 -9.26
CA PHE A 182 0.14 -5.46 -8.55
C PHE A 182 1.01 -4.29 -8.07
N SER A 183 2.29 -4.55 -7.79
CA SER A 183 3.25 -3.50 -7.46
C SER A 183 3.49 -2.52 -8.60
N PHE A 184 3.37 -2.93 -9.86
CA PHE A 184 3.37 -1.96 -10.98
C PHE A 184 2.18 -1.02 -10.87
N ILE A 185 0.96 -1.54 -10.66
CA ILE A 185 -0.26 -0.73 -10.57
C ILE A 185 -0.16 0.29 -9.42
N LEU A 186 0.30 -0.16 -8.25
CA LEU A 186 0.44 0.70 -7.06
C LEU A 186 1.54 1.75 -7.21
N ASN A 187 2.70 1.37 -7.77
CA ASN A 187 3.76 2.36 -8.06
C ASN A 187 3.35 3.34 -9.15
N PHE A 188 2.56 2.91 -10.14
CA PHE A 188 2.02 3.79 -11.17
C PHE A 188 1.07 4.84 -10.55
N ALA A 189 0.17 4.41 -9.67
CA ALA A 189 -0.73 5.29 -8.94
C ALA A 189 0.04 6.35 -8.14
N VAL A 190 1.12 5.96 -7.46
CA VAL A 190 1.96 6.85 -6.67
C VAL A 190 2.81 7.77 -7.55
N GLN A 191 3.35 7.28 -8.67
CA GLN A 191 4.13 8.09 -9.60
C GLN A 191 3.28 9.21 -10.21
N ARG A 192 2.01 8.92 -10.54
CA ARG A 192 1.06 9.89 -11.08
C ARG A 192 0.59 10.91 -10.04
N THR A 193 0.21 10.44 -8.85
CA THR A 193 -0.51 11.28 -7.88
C THR A 193 0.38 11.85 -6.78
N ARG A 194 1.52 11.22 -6.52
CA ARG A 194 2.36 11.38 -5.31
C ARG A 194 1.61 11.11 -3.99
N SER A 195 0.51 10.37 -4.05
CA SER A 195 -0.38 10.11 -2.93
C SER A 195 -0.31 8.65 -2.48
N LEU A 196 0.05 8.45 -1.20
CA LEU A 196 -0.09 7.15 -0.55
C LEU A 196 -1.56 6.78 -0.31
N TRP A 197 -2.42 7.78 -0.11
CA TRP A 197 -3.87 7.60 0.02
C TRP A 197 -4.49 6.96 -1.22
N VAL A 198 -4.09 7.43 -2.41
CA VAL A 198 -4.54 6.85 -3.69
C VAL A 198 -4.04 5.41 -3.83
N ALA A 199 -2.75 5.13 -3.57
CA ALA A 199 -2.25 3.76 -3.59
C ALA A 199 -3.00 2.86 -2.60
N ALA A 200 -3.28 3.32 -1.37
CA ALA A 200 -4.00 2.53 -0.39
C ALA A 200 -5.44 2.22 -0.81
N CYS A 201 -6.13 3.14 -1.49
CA CYS A 201 -7.45 2.87 -2.08
C CYS A 201 -7.37 1.85 -3.21
N VAL A 202 -6.36 1.95 -4.07
CA VAL A 202 -6.11 0.95 -5.13
C VAL A 202 -5.71 -0.39 -4.51
N HIS A 203 -4.99 -0.42 -3.39
CA HIS A 203 -4.73 -1.67 -2.68
C HIS A 203 -6.05 -2.24 -2.11
N ALA A 204 -6.89 -1.39 -1.53
CA ALA A 204 -8.14 -1.80 -0.88
C ALA A 204 -9.23 -2.30 -1.83
N PHE A 205 -9.19 -2.00 -3.14
CA PHE A 205 -10.23 -2.49 -4.05
C PHE A 205 -10.23 -4.00 -4.21
N ILE A 206 -9.14 -4.70 -3.85
CA ILE A 206 -9.08 -6.17 -3.91
C ILE A 206 -9.60 -6.78 -2.59
N LEU A 207 -10.50 -6.07 -1.90
CA LEU A 207 -11.17 -6.60 -0.71
C LEU A 207 -11.89 -7.92 -0.99
N GLN A 208 -12.46 -8.03 -2.19
CA GLN A 208 -13.06 -9.23 -2.75
C GLN A 208 -12.91 -9.20 -4.27
N THR A 209 -12.63 -10.34 -4.89
CA THR A 209 -12.62 -10.47 -6.36
C THR A 209 -14.04 -10.61 -6.89
N ASN A 210 -14.75 -9.48 -7.02
CA ASN A 210 -16.14 -9.41 -7.44
C ASN A 210 -16.39 -8.25 -8.45
N ILE A 211 -17.64 -8.05 -8.88
CA ILE A 211 -17.98 -6.98 -9.83
C ILE A 211 -17.70 -5.58 -9.28
N ALA A 212 -17.84 -5.34 -7.98
CA ALA A 212 -17.53 -4.05 -7.37
C ALA A 212 -16.03 -3.73 -7.48
N ALA A 213 -15.16 -4.73 -7.30
CA ALA A 213 -13.72 -4.58 -7.52
C ALA A 213 -13.40 -4.22 -8.98
N LEU A 214 -14.08 -4.84 -9.96
CA LEU A 214 -13.89 -4.52 -11.38
C LEU A 214 -14.34 -3.09 -11.71
N VAL A 215 -15.49 -2.64 -11.18
CA VAL A 215 -15.97 -1.27 -11.35
C VAL A 215 -15.02 -0.26 -10.69
N CYS A 216 -14.55 -0.54 -9.46
CA CYS A 216 -13.52 0.25 -8.79
C CYS A 216 -12.26 0.36 -9.64
N LEU A 217 -11.76 -0.76 -10.18
CA LEU A 217 -10.58 -0.79 -11.03
C LEU A 217 -10.75 0.09 -12.28
N ALA A 218 -11.90 0.01 -12.94
CA ALA A 218 -12.21 0.83 -14.11
C ALA A 218 -12.24 2.33 -13.77
N LEU A 219 -12.96 2.70 -12.70
CA LEU A 219 -13.08 4.10 -12.27
C LEU A 219 -11.75 4.67 -11.77
N PHE A 220 -10.98 3.89 -11.01
CA PHE A 220 -9.61 4.27 -10.62
C PHE A 220 -8.71 4.41 -11.84
N GLY A 221 -8.83 3.54 -12.82
CA GLY A 221 -8.14 3.65 -14.10
C GLY A 221 -8.43 4.99 -14.78
N VAL A 222 -9.70 5.37 -14.90
CA VAL A 222 -10.11 6.67 -15.46
C VAL A 222 -9.52 7.84 -14.65
N LEU A 223 -9.63 7.82 -13.32
CA LEU A 223 -9.10 8.87 -12.46
C LEU A 223 -7.57 9.02 -12.58
N LEU A 224 -6.84 7.91 -12.70
CA LEU A 224 -5.39 7.90 -12.85
C LEU A 224 -4.94 8.32 -14.26
N LEU A 225 -5.66 7.90 -15.30
CA LEU A 225 -5.35 8.23 -16.70
C LEU A 225 -5.65 9.70 -17.02
N THR A 226 -6.70 10.26 -16.42
CA THR A 226 -7.08 11.67 -16.53
C THR A 226 -6.42 12.58 -15.48
N TRP A 227 -5.46 12.04 -14.71
CA TRP A 227 -4.73 12.82 -13.72
C TRP A 227 -3.81 13.83 -14.39
N ASN A 228 -4.14 15.11 -14.26
CA ASN A 228 -3.31 16.18 -14.79
C ASN A 228 -2.01 16.25 -13.98
N MET A 229 -0.90 15.87 -14.63
CA MET A 229 0.44 16.14 -14.13
C MET A 229 0.65 17.65 -14.23
N GLY A 230 0.23 18.41 -13.22
CA GLY A 230 0.44 19.86 -13.20
C GLY A 230 1.90 20.17 -13.47
N SER A 231 2.20 21.25 -14.22
CA SER A 231 3.56 21.59 -14.70
C SER A 231 4.64 21.76 -13.60
N LYS A 232 4.28 21.58 -12.33
CA LYS A 232 5.15 21.65 -11.15
C LYS A 232 5.76 20.31 -10.71
N SER A 233 5.50 19.20 -11.40
CA SER A 233 5.89 17.85 -10.94
C SER A 233 7.07 17.19 -11.66
N ALA A 234 7.91 17.95 -12.38
CA ALA A 234 9.25 17.48 -12.70
C ALA A 234 10.19 17.83 -11.52
N PRO A 235 10.78 16.85 -10.81
CA PRO A 235 11.98 17.17 -10.04
C PRO A 235 12.98 17.75 -11.04
N GLY A 236 13.44 18.98 -10.76
CA GLY A 236 14.28 19.74 -11.66
C GLY A 236 15.39 18.87 -12.22
N ILE A 237 15.44 18.77 -13.54
CA ILE A 237 16.72 18.68 -14.23
C ILE A 237 17.43 19.96 -13.80
N VAL A 238 18.28 19.86 -12.78
CA VAL A 238 19.26 20.90 -12.47
C VAL A 238 19.99 21.13 -13.79
N LYS A 239 19.75 22.29 -14.42
CA LYS A 239 20.68 22.80 -15.42
C LYS A 239 22.03 22.82 -14.72
N GLN A 240 22.95 21.97 -15.17
CA GLN A 240 24.36 22.23 -14.99
C GLN A 240 24.61 23.55 -15.73
N ASP A 241 24.69 24.64 -14.98
CA ASP A 241 25.31 25.84 -15.48
C ASP A 241 26.76 25.49 -15.82
N ARG A 242 27.15 25.95 -17.01
CA ARG A 242 28.43 25.68 -17.66
C ARG A 242 29.60 26.28 -16.88
#